data_AF-A0A958WYC0-F1
#
_entry.id   AF-A0A958WYC0-F1
#
_cell.length_a   1.000
_cell.length_b   1.000
_cell.length_c   1.000
_cell.angle_alpha   90.00
_cell.angle_beta   90.00
_cell.angle_gamma   90.00
#
_symmetry.space_group_name_H-M   'P 1'
#
loop_
_entity.id
_entity.type
_entity.pdbx_description
1 polymer ?
#
loop_
_entity_poly.entity_id
_entity_poly.type
_entity_poly.pdbx_seq_one_letter_code
_entity_poly.pdbx_strand_id
1 'polypeptide(L)' 'MSEHSILQRLLNAQTALRATVQKILDLNRQLKSLKVSKQAPENHSIKQELKLLNKVADQQAKIVQLYETNLRKVSNQ' A
#
# COMPACT_ATOMS: atom_id res chain seq x y z
N MET A 1 -10.66 -22.37 7.11
CA MET A 1 -10.18 -21.12 7.76
C MET A 1 -11.31 -20.62 8.64
N SER A 2 -11.04 -20.26 9.89
CA SER A 2 -12.06 -19.65 10.76
C SER A 2 -12.24 -18.17 10.43
N GLU A 3 -13.41 -17.62 10.74
CA GLU A 3 -13.71 -16.18 10.62
C GLU A 3 -12.62 -15.33 11.28
N HIS A 4 -12.21 -15.69 12.51
CA HIS A 4 -11.15 -15.02 13.25
C HIS A 4 -9.82 -14.98 12.49
N SER A 5 -9.46 -16.07 11.80
CA SER A 5 -8.23 -16.13 11.00
C SER A 5 -8.28 -15.21 9.77
N ILE A 6 -9.46 -15.05 9.16
CA ILE A 6 -9.68 -14.17 8.00
C ILE A 6 -9.63 -12.71 8.45
N LEU A 7 -10.27 -12.38 9.58
CA LEU A 7 -10.25 -11.05 10.16
C LEU A 7 -8.82 -10.60 10.50
N GLN A 8 -8.02 -11.45 11.14
CA GLN A 8 -6.61 -11.14 11.42
C GLN A 8 -5.80 -10.87 10.14
N ARG A 9 -5.98 -11.69 9.11
CA ARG A 9 -5.32 -11.48 7.81
C ARG A 9 -5.78 -10.18 7.13
N LEU A 10 -7.06 -9.83 7.25
CA LEU A 10 -7.59 -8.57 6.75
C LEU A 10 -6.93 -7.38 7.45
N LEU A 11 -6.85 -7.39 8.79
CA LEU A 11 -6.21 -6.32 9.56
C LEU A 11 -4.73 -6.14 9.20
N ASN A 12 -4.01 -7.25 9.01
CA ASN A 12 -2.61 -7.21 8.59
C ASN A 12 -2.47 -6.64 7.17
N ALA A 13 -3.33 -7.05 6.23
CA ALA A 13 -3.33 -6.53 4.87
C ALA A 13 -3.67 -5.03 4.82
N GLN A 14 -4.64 -4.58 5.63
CA GLN A 14 -4.99 -3.16 5.74
C GLN A 14 -3.85 -2.34 6.36
N THR A 15 -3.18 -2.86 7.39
CA THR A 15 -2.00 -2.23 8.00
C THR A 15 -0.86 -2.08 6.99
N ALA A 16 -0.58 -3.13 6.24
CA ALA A 16 0.45 -3.12 5.20
C ALA A 16 0.13 -2.11 4.08
N LEU A 17 -1.12 -2.07 3.62
CA LEU A 17 -1.57 -1.09 2.63
C LEU A 17 -1.42 0.35 3.13
N ARG A 18 -1.85 0.63 4.36
CA ARG A 18 -1.71 1.97 4.98
C ARG A 18 -0.24 2.39 5.06
N ALA A 19 0.65 1.49 5.46
CA ALA A 19 2.08 1.76 5.52
C ALA A 19 2.66 2.08 4.13
N THR A 20 2.30 1.32 3.10
CA THR A 20 2.75 1.58 1.72
C THR A 20 2.25 2.94 1.22
N VAL A 21 0.97 3.25 1.44
CA VAL A 21 0.39 4.54 1.06
C VAL A 21 1.09 5.69 1.76
N GLN A 22 1.35 5.56 3.07
CA GLN A 22 2.09 6.58 3.82
C GLN A 22 3.49 6.80 3.23
N LYS A 23 4.22 5.72 2.90
CA LYS A 23 5.54 5.82 2.26
C LYS A 23 5.48 6.50 0.89
N ILE A 24 4.45 6.24 0.09
CA ILE A 24 4.21 6.94 -1.19
C ILE A 24 4.02 8.44 -0.96
N LEU A 25 3.24 8.83 0.06
CA LEU A 25 3.01 10.25 0.38
C LEU A 25 4.31 10.94 0.82
N ASP A 26 5.12 10.27 1.65
CA ASP A 26 6.38 10.82 2.14
C ASP A 26 7.41 10.98 1.00
N LEU A 27 7.53 10.00 0.11
CA LEU A 27 8.36 10.13 -1.10
C LEU A 27 7.88 11.24 -2.04
N ASN A 28 6.57 11.45 -2.17
CA ASN A 28 6.04 12.57 -2.94
C ASN A 28 6.37 13.93 -2.31
N ARG A 29 6.35 14.03 -0.97
CA ARG A 29 6.78 15.25 -0.25
C ARG A 29 8.28 15.51 -0.49
N GLN A 30 9.12 14.49 -0.38
CA GLN A 30 10.55 14.57 -0.67
C GLN A 30 10.83 14.95 -2.14
N LEU A 31 10.09 14.37 -3.09
CA LEU A 31 10.23 14.72 -4.50
C LEU A 31 9.87 16.19 -4.77
N LYS A 32 8.85 16.72 -4.08
CA LYS A 32 8.50 18.14 -4.17
C LYS A 32 9.61 19.04 -3.63
N SER A 33 10.23 18.70 -2.50
CA SER A 33 11.37 19.48 -1.97
C SER A 33 12.60 19.42 -2.87
N LEU A 34 12.89 18.25 -3.47
CA LEU A 34 14.05 18.10 -4.37
C LEU A 34 13.89 18.83 -5.70
N LYS A 35 12.66 18.96 -6.22
CA LYS A 35 12.38 19.80 -7.40
C LYS A 35 12.74 21.27 -7.17
N VAL A 36 12.57 21.77 -5.95
CA VAL A 36 12.99 23.13 -5.58
C VAL A 36 14.53 23.24 -5.60
N SER A 37 15.24 22.17 -5.28
CA SER A 37 16.71 22.13 -5.17
C SER A 37 17.48 21.73 -6.45
N LYS A 38 16.82 21.47 -7.60
CA LYS A 38 17.43 21.05 -8.90
C LYS A 38 18.39 19.83 -8.83
N GLN A 39 18.18 18.87 -7.93
CA GLN A 39 19.01 17.65 -7.87
C GLN A 39 18.47 16.55 -8.82
N ALA A 40 19.07 16.40 -10.01
CA ALA A 40 18.58 15.51 -11.06
C ALA A 40 18.63 13.98 -10.77
N PRO A 41 19.71 13.40 -10.21
CA PRO A 41 19.81 11.94 -10.04
C PRO A 41 18.89 11.41 -8.93
N GLU A 42 18.76 12.11 -7.80
CA GLU A 42 17.87 11.71 -6.69
C GLU A 42 16.40 11.67 -7.12
N ASN A 43 15.98 12.63 -7.95
CA ASN A 43 14.64 12.66 -8.53
C ASN A 43 14.31 11.41 -9.36
N HIS A 44 15.30 10.80 -10.03
CA HIS A 44 15.07 9.58 -10.81
C HIS A 44 14.86 8.37 -9.89
N SER A 45 15.68 8.22 -8.85
CA SER A 45 15.58 7.11 -7.91
C SER A 45 14.22 7.09 -7.19
N ILE A 46 13.77 8.24 -6.69
CA ILE A 46 12.47 8.39 -6.01
C ILE A 46 11.31 8.08 -6.95
N LYS A 47 11.39 8.48 -8.23
CA LYS A 47 10.35 8.14 -9.22
C LYS A 47 10.26 6.63 -9.47
N GLN A 48 11.40 5.92 -9.51
CA GLN A 48 11.40 4.46 -9.66
C GLN A 48 10.79 3.77 -8.43
N GLU A 49 11.16 4.22 -7.23
CA GLU A 49 10.61 3.69 -5.98
C GLU A 49 9.09 3.95 -5.88
N LEU A 50 8.64 5.17 -6.22
CA LEU A 50 7.21 5.48 -6.32
C LEU A 50 6.47 4.55 -7.28
N LYS A 51 7.04 4.25 -8.46
CA LYS A 51 6.41 3.32 -9.42
C LYS A 51 6.28 1.91 -8.85
N LEU A 52 7.29 1.43 -8.11
CA LEU A 52 7.25 0.13 -7.45
C LEU A 52 6.20 0.13 -6.33
N LEU A 53 6.20 1.14 -5.47
CA LEU A 53 5.27 1.22 -4.34
C LEU A 53 3.81 1.33 -4.79
N ASN A 54 3.52 2.03 -5.90
CA ASN A 54 2.18 2.03 -6.48
C ASN A 54 1.73 0.63 -6.90
N LYS A 55 2.60 -0.16 -7.55
CA LYS A 55 2.29 -1.56 -7.89
C LYS A 55 2.05 -2.42 -6.65
N VAL A 56 2.85 -2.21 -5.60
CA VAL A 56 2.69 -2.91 -4.32
C VAL A 56 1.36 -2.53 -3.66
N ALA A 57 1.00 -1.25 -3.64
CA ALA A 57 -0.26 -0.76 -3.11
C ALA A 57 -1.46 -1.36 -3.87
N ASP A 58 -1.40 -1.43 -5.20
CA ASP A 58 -2.44 -2.06 -6.02
C ASP A 58 -2.62 -3.54 -5.67
N GLN A 59 -1.53 -4.29 -5.48
CA GLN A 59 -1.57 -5.69 -5.08
C GLN A 59 -2.14 -5.84 -3.67
N GLN A 60 -1.70 -5.02 -2.72
CA GLN A 60 -2.22 -5.02 -1.35
C GLN A 60 -3.71 -4.68 -1.30
N ALA A 61 -4.18 -3.74 -2.12
CA ALA A 61 -5.60 -3.41 -2.24
C ALA A 61 -6.45 -4.60 -2.72
N LYS A 62 -5.96 -5.35 -3.72
CA LYS A 62 -6.61 -6.59 -4.19
C LYS A 62 -6.68 -7.66 -3.09
N ILE A 63 -5.62 -7.79 -2.28
CA ILE A 63 -5.59 -8.73 -1.15
C ILE A 63 -6.59 -8.32 -0.06
N VAL A 64 -6.68 -7.02 0.26
CA VAL A 64 -7.68 -6.50 1.20
C VAL A 64 -9.09 -6.84 0.71
N GLN A 65 -9.41 -6.54 -0.55
CA GLN A 65 -10.71 -6.85 -1.15
C GLN A 65 -11.05 -8.35 -1.11
N LEU A 66 -10.04 -9.21 -1.33
CA LEU A 66 -10.21 -10.66 -1.24
C LEU A 66 -10.59 -11.09 0.19
N TYR A 67 -9.89 -10.58 1.21
CA TYR A 67 -10.20 -10.92 2.59
C TYR A 67 -11.54 -10.34 3.06
N GLU A 68 -11.90 -9.13 2.64
CA GLU A 68 -13.23 -8.55 2.88
C GLU A 68 -14.34 -9.42 2.27
N THR A 69 -14.15 -9.88 1.04
CA THR A 69 -15.10 -10.77 0.35
C THR A 69 -15.24 -12.10 1.07
N ASN A 70 -14.11 -12.70 1.48
CA ASN A 70 -14.11 -13.97 2.19
C ASN A 70 -14.74 -13.85 3.59
N LEU A 71 -14.49 -12.75 4.30
CA LEU A 71 -15.10 -12.50 5.61
C LEU A 71 -16.62 -12.40 5.49
N ARG A 72 -17.13 -11.62 4.52
CA ARG A 72 -18.58 -11.51 4.26
C ARG A 72 -19.24 -12.85 3.94
N LYS A 73 -18.55 -13.72 3.21
CA LYS A 73 -19.07 -15.07 2.89
C LYS A 73 -19.21 -15.94 4.14
N VAL A 74 -18.27 -15.84 5.07
CA VAL A 74 -18.27 -16.63 6.31
C VAL A 74 -19.26 -16.07 7.33
N SER A 75 -19.41 -14.75 7.45
CA SER A 75 -20.35 -14.13 8.40
C SER A 75 -21.83 -14.23 7.97
N ASN A 76 -22.12 -14.56 6.71
CA ASN A 76 -23.48 -14.76 6.18
C ASN A 76 -23.90 -16.25 6.15
N GLN A 77 -23.06 -17.16 6.65
CA GLN A 77 -23.37 -18.59 6.83
C GLN A 77 -23.74 -18.86 8.28
#